data_AF-A0A3D2J458-F1
#
_entry.id   AF-A0A3D2J458-F1
#
_cell.length_a   1.000
_cell.length_b   1.000
_cell.length_c   1.000
_cell.angle_alpha   90.00
_cell.angle_beta   90.00
_cell.angle_gamma   90.00
#
_symmetry.space_group_name_H-M   'P 1'
#
loop_
_entity.id
_entity.type
_entity.pdbx_description
1 polymer ?
#
loop_
_entity_poly.entity_id
_entity_poly.type
_entity_poly.pdbx_seq_one_letter_code
_entity_poly.pdbx_strand_id
1 'polypeptide(L)' 'RLALATLPELDRYLIYQRYFKFASTEELAAKTGLTRHAVDTRLWRARKNLREALKEHAHEYERI' A
#
# COMPACT_ATOMS: atom_id res chain seq x y z
N ARG A 1 7.63 -4.97 11.15
CA ARG A 1 6.94 -5.62 9.99
C ARG A 1 5.39 -5.64 10.13
N LEU A 2 4.78 -4.94 11.11
CA LEU A 2 3.33 -5.00 11.36
C LEU A 2 2.47 -4.11 10.45
N ALA A 3 2.95 -2.95 10.00
CA ALA A 3 2.13 -1.97 9.28
C ALA A 3 1.61 -2.44 7.89
N LEU A 4 2.28 -3.39 7.23
CA LEU A 4 1.77 -3.96 5.96
C LEU A 4 0.67 -5.01 6.18
N ALA A 5 0.65 -5.65 7.35
CA ALA A 5 -0.34 -6.67 7.69
C ALA A 5 -1.73 -6.06 7.97
N THR A 6 -1.78 -4.77 8.34
CA THR A 6 -3.03 -4.05 8.62
C THR A 6 -3.76 -3.59 7.35
N LEU A 7 -3.10 -3.66 6.18
CA LEU A 7 -3.75 -3.36 4.91
C LEU A 7 -4.67 -4.51 4.46
N PRO A 8 -5.80 -4.19 3.81
CA PRO A 8 -6.59 -5.17 3.07
C PRO A 8 -5.69 -5.96 2.11
N GLU A 9 -6.00 -7.24 1.91
CA GLU A 9 -5.16 -8.16 1.13
C GLU A 9 -4.84 -7.63 -0.28
N LEU A 10 -5.86 -7.12 -0.97
CA LEU A 10 -5.71 -6.53 -2.29
C LEU A 10 -4.78 -5.31 -2.28
N ASP A 11 -4.88 -4.44 -1.26
CA ASP A 11 -4.06 -3.25 -1.16
C ASP A 11 -2.60 -3.62 -0.84
N ARG A 12 -2.39 -4.64 0.02
CA ARG A 12 -1.05 -5.21 0.28
C ARG A 12 -0.45 -5.81 -0.99
N TYR A 13 -1.23 -6.55 -1.77
CA TYR A 13 -0.80 -7.09 -3.05
C TYR A 13 -0.38 -5.99 -4.02
N LEU A 14 -1.20 -4.94 -4.19
CA LEU A 14 -0.89 -3.81 -5.06
C LEU A 14 0.39 -3.09 -4.65
N ILE A 15 0.59 -2.84 -3.35
CA ILE A 15 1.83 -2.24 -2.83
C ILE A 15 3.04 -3.11 -3.13
N TYR A 16 2.94 -4.43 -2.87
CA TYR A 16 4.03 -5.35 -3.11
C TYR A 16 4.43 -5.36 -4.59
N GLN A 17 3.47 -5.50 -5.48
CA GLN A 17 3.74 -5.54 -6.92
C GLN A 17 4.29 -4.20 -7.43
N ARG A 18 3.71 -3.07 -7.02
CA ARG A 18 4.13 -1.75 -7.51
C ARG A 18 5.54 -1.39 -7.07
N TYR A 19 5.90 -1.66 -5.82
CA TYR A 19 7.11 -1.14 -5.19
C TYR A 19 8.25 -2.15 -5.05
N PHE A 20 7.95 -3.45 -4.98
CA PHE A 20 8.97 -4.50 -4.84
C PHE A 20 9.16 -5.30 -6.12
N LYS A 21 8.17 -5.32 -7.02
CA LYS A 21 8.23 -5.99 -8.32
C LYS A 21 8.20 -5.02 -9.51
N PHE A 22 8.15 -3.72 -9.24
CA PHE A 22 8.17 -2.65 -10.24
C PHE A 22 7.08 -2.74 -11.32
N ALA A 23 5.97 -3.43 -11.04
CA ALA A 23 4.85 -3.54 -11.97
C ALA A 23 4.24 -2.16 -12.29
N SER A 24 3.77 -1.97 -13.51
CA SER A 24 3.05 -0.76 -13.92
C SER A 24 1.60 -0.77 -13.40
N THR A 25 0.94 0.39 -13.37
CA THR A 25 -0.46 0.44 -12.92
C THR A 25 -1.41 -0.19 -13.94
N GLU A 26 -1.01 -0.20 -15.21
CA GLU A 26 -1.68 -0.89 -16.31
C GLU A 26 -1.61 -2.42 -16.14
N GLU A 27 -0.45 -2.97 -15.80
CA GLU A 27 -0.29 -4.41 -15.51
C GLU A 27 -1.12 -4.83 -14.30
N LEU A 28 -1.18 -3.97 -13.27
CA LEU A 28 -1.97 -4.24 -12.06
C LEU A 28 -3.46 -4.19 -12.34
N ALA A 29 -3.92 -3.23 -13.15
CA ALA A 29 -5.30 -3.16 -13.61
C ALA A 29 -5.69 -4.45 -14.34
N ALA A 30 -4.86 -4.88 -15.31
CA ALA A 30 -5.10 -6.12 -16.06
C ALA A 30 -5.14 -7.37 -15.17
N LYS A 31 -4.22 -7.50 -14.20
CA LYS A 31 -4.15 -8.66 -13.29
C LYS A 31 -5.29 -8.72 -12.27
N THR A 32 -5.86 -7.57 -11.89
CA THR A 32 -6.86 -7.49 -10.82
C THR A 32 -8.29 -7.28 -11.33
N GLY A 33 -8.47 -7.04 -12.64
CA GLY A 33 -9.74 -6.67 -13.23
C GLY A 33 -10.24 -5.27 -12.84
N LEU A 34 -9.39 -4.48 -12.17
CA LEU A 34 -9.70 -3.11 -11.79
C LEU A 34 -9.39 -2.14 -12.93
N THR A 35 -10.02 -0.97 -12.92
CA THR A 35 -9.59 0.14 -13.78
C THR A 35 -8.27 0.72 -13.25
N ARG A 36 -7.47 1.31 -14.15
CA ARG A 36 -6.24 2.03 -13.78
C ARG A 36 -6.48 3.07 -12.68
N HIS A 37 -7.58 3.84 -12.79
CA HIS A 37 -7.94 4.84 -11.80
C HIS A 37 -8.27 4.23 -10.42
N ALA A 38 -8.92 3.06 -10.39
CA ALA A 38 -9.18 2.34 -9.15
C ALA A 38 -7.88 1.83 -8.50
N VAL A 39 -6.93 1.33 -9.31
CA VAL A 39 -5.59 0.95 -8.84
C VAL A 39 -4.85 2.15 -8.25
N ASP A 40 -4.82 3.29 -8.95
CA ASP A 40 -4.16 4.52 -8.49
C ASP A 40 -4.74 5.00 -7.15
N THR A 41 -6.06 5.02 -7.04
CA THR A 41 -6.76 5.45 -5.81
C THR A 41 -6.44 4.52 -4.64
N ARG A 42 -6.44 3.19 -4.87
CA ARG A 42 -6.08 2.20 -3.85
C ARG A 42 -4.64 2.35 -3.40
N LEU A 43 -3.70 2.47 -4.35
CA LEU A 43 -2.29 2.72 -4.03
C LEU A 43 -2.10 4.00 -3.22
N TRP A 44 -2.81 5.07 -3.57
CA TRP A 44 -2.78 6.31 -2.80
C TRP A 44 -3.27 6.13 -1.37
N ARG A 45 -4.44 5.49 -1.17
CA ARG A 45 -5.00 5.22 0.17
C ARG A 45 -4.09 4.32 1.00
N ALA A 46 -3.58 3.24 0.40
CA ALA A 46 -2.68 2.30 1.06
C ALA A 46 -1.40 3.00 1.53
N ARG A 47 -0.78 3.84 0.70
CA ARG A 47 0.39 4.64 1.10
C ARG A 47 0.08 5.64 2.21
N LYS A 48 -1.09 6.29 2.15
CA LYS A 48 -1.53 7.22 3.20
C LYS A 48 -1.67 6.48 4.54
N ASN A 49 -2.36 5.34 4.55
CA ASN A 49 -2.54 4.52 5.75
C ASN A 49 -1.21 4.01 6.30
N LEU A 50 -0.30 3.55 5.43
CA LEU A 50 1.04 3.13 5.83
C LEU A 50 1.83 4.30 6.44
N ARG A 51 1.72 5.50 5.88
CA ARG A 51 2.40 6.68 6.43
C ARG A 51 1.91 7.01 7.83
N GLU A 52 0.60 7.00 8.06
CA GLU A 52 0.05 7.28 9.39
C GLU A 52 0.43 6.18 10.39
N ALA A 53 0.30 4.91 10.03
CA ALA A 53 0.71 3.80 10.89
C ALA A 53 2.20 3.84 11.25
N LEU A 54 3.08 4.24 10.31
CA LEU A 54 4.51 4.38 10.58
C LEU A 54 4.84 5.62 11.41
N LYS A 55 4.10 6.73 11.26
CA LYS A 55 4.25 7.91 12.13
C LYS A 55 3.86 7.58 13.57
N GLU A 56 2.74 6.90 13.78
CA GLU A 56 2.29 6.46 15.10
C GLU A 56 3.39 5.63 15.80
N HIS A 57 3.99 4.68 15.09
CA HIS A 57 5.11 3.91 15.62
C HIS A 57 6.38 4.74 15.85
N ALA A 58 6.69 5.73 15.02
CA ALA A 58 7.86 6.59 15.23
C ALA A 58 7.72 7.43 16.52
N HIS A 59 6.52 7.95 16.79
CA HIS A 59 6.24 8.67 18.04
C HIS A 59 6.25 7.77 19.28
N GLU A 60 5.97 6.47 19.12
CA GLU A 60 6.03 5.49 20.21
C GLU A 60 7.47 5.22 20.68
N TYR A 61 8.46 5.31 19.78
CA TYR A 61 9.88 5.14 20.10
C TYR A 61 10.53 6.37 20.74
N GLU A 62 10.06 7.59 20.45
CA GLU A 62 10.59 8.83 21.07
C GLU A 62 10.09 9.05 22.52
N ARG A 63 9.16 8.22 22.99
CA ARG A 63 8.55 8.32 24.34
C ARG A 63 9.12 7.34 25.35
N ILE A 64 10.15 6.58 24.99
CA ILE A 64 10.84 5.60 25.84
C ILE A 64 12.23 6.13 26.20
#